data_AF-S7XPH4-F1
#
_entry.id   AF-S7XPH4-F1
#
_cell.length_a   1.000
_cell.length_b   1.000
_cell.length_c   1.000
_cell.angle_alpha   90.00
_cell.angle_beta   90.00
_cell.angle_gamma   90.00
#
_symmetry.space_group_name_H-M   'P 1'
#
loop_
_entity.id
_entity.type
_entity.pdbx_description
1 polymer ?
#
loop_
_entity_poly.entity_id
_entity_poly.type
_entity_poly.pdbx_seq_one_letter_code
_entity_poly.pdbx_strand_id
1 'polypeptide(L)'
;ILYNGNSNDYNISNKELEYIINDNSNTNGNATNNINSITTTNINITNNDITTNNDLLQEEVLVNYKEKIKELLDIIINLRDKKGREIIYLFMMLPSSVDYPDYYQIIKNPISIECMKKKEYKNYEEFIEDIMLMIDNAKTYNIEGSIVYSDANIIKDAVIDYNSK
;
A
#
# COMPACT_ATOMS: atom_id res chain seq x y z
N ILE A 1 8.35 12.98 20.83
CA ILE A 1 9.83 13.09 20.59
C ILE A 1 10.01 13.10 19.08
N LEU A 2 10.66 14.13 18.54
CA LEU A 2 10.86 14.29 17.09
C LEU A 2 11.94 13.30 16.59
N TYR A 3 11.66 12.59 15.50
CA TYR A 3 12.62 11.68 14.87
C TYR A 3 13.72 12.49 14.17
N ASN A 4 14.73 12.89 14.94
CA ASN A 4 15.89 13.62 14.44
C ASN A 4 16.91 12.64 13.86
N GLY A 5 16.69 12.23 12.61
CA GLY A 5 17.53 11.30 11.87
C GLY A 5 18.96 11.79 11.62
N ASN A 6 19.80 11.77 12.66
CA ASN A 6 21.24 11.92 12.53
C ASN A 6 21.84 10.61 12.02
N SER A 7 22.69 10.71 11.00
CA SER A 7 23.23 9.57 10.23
C SER A 7 24.21 8.65 11.00
N ASN A 8 24.33 8.82 12.32
CA ASN A 8 25.10 7.97 13.23
C ASN A 8 24.21 7.29 14.30
N ASP A 9 22.90 7.54 14.32
CA ASP A 9 21.95 6.98 15.28
C ASP A 9 21.30 5.68 14.77
N TYR A 10 22.10 4.78 14.18
CA TYR A 10 21.68 3.38 13.98
C TYR A 10 21.55 2.60 15.30
N ASN A 11 21.71 3.25 16.46
CA ASN A 11 21.33 2.69 17.75
C ASN A 11 19.82 2.89 18.00
N ILE A 12 19.04 2.22 17.16
CA ILE A 12 17.74 1.71 17.56
C ILE A 12 17.98 0.95 18.87
N SER A 13 17.40 1.44 19.97
CA SER A 13 17.47 0.78 21.28
C SER A 13 17.14 -0.69 21.08
N ASN A 14 17.99 -1.59 21.63
CA ASN A 14 17.91 -3.05 21.50
C ASN A 14 16.53 -3.68 21.77
N LYS A 15 15.56 -2.90 22.26
CA LYS A 15 14.16 -3.28 22.45
C LYS A 15 13.31 -3.34 21.18
N GLU A 16 13.63 -2.58 20.11
CA GLU A 16 12.86 -2.63 18.84
C GLU A 16 13.32 -3.78 17.93
N LEU A 17 14.52 -4.36 18.15
CA LEU A 17 15.05 -5.48 17.37
C LEU A 17 14.56 -6.87 17.84
N GLU A 18 14.04 -6.99 19.06
CA GLU A 18 13.65 -8.30 19.62
C GLU A 18 12.30 -8.84 19.13
N TYR A 19 11.48 -8.05 18.42
CA TYR A 19 10.12 -8.48 18.02
C TYR A 19 10.06 -9.20 16.65
N ILE A 20 11.12 -9.26 15.86
CA ILE A 20 11.04 -9.65 14.43
C ILE A 20 11.52 -11.09 14.13
N ILE A 21 12.11 -11.82 15.09
CA ILE A 21 12.80 -13.10 14.79
C ILE A 21 11.89 -14.36 14.81
N ASN A 22 10.61 -14.28 15.18
CA ASN A 22 9.91 -15.51 15.63
C ASN A 22 8.76 -16.10 14.80
N ASP A 23 8.60 -15.77 13.51
CA ASP A 23 7.69 -16.56 12.65
C ASP A 23 8.25 -16.78 11.24
N ASN A 24 9.01 -17.86 11.08
CA ASN A 24 9.35 -18.40 9.76
C ASN A 24 9.50 -19.94 9.80
N SER A 25 8.42 -20.65 9.49
CA SER A 25 8.36 -22.05 9.05
C SER A 25 6.92 -22.31 8.55
N ASN A 26 6.59 -22.96 7.43
CA ASN A 26 7.33 -23.64 6.38
C ASN A 26 6.32 -24.12 5.30
N THR A 27 6.78 -24.21 4.03
CA THR A 27 6.36 -25.10 2.91
C THR A 27 4.93 -25.07 2.38
N ASN A 28 4.66 -24.74 1.11
CA ASN A 28 5.06 -25.38 -0.17
C ASN A 28 4.29 -26.68 -0.47
N GLY A 29 3.48 -26.68 -1.54
CA GLY A 29 2.68 -27.81 -2.02
C GLY A 29 2.04 -27.56 -3.38
N ASN A 30 2.83 -27.75 -4.44
CA ASN A 30 2.38 -27.90 -5.83
C ASN A 30 1.61 -29.22 -6.01
N ALA A 31 0.48 -29.21 -6.72
CA ALA A 31 -0.02 -30.37 -7.47
C ALA A 31 -0.87 -29.93 -8.68
N THR A 32 -0.41 -30.38 -9.84
CA THR A 32 -0.96 -30.19 -11.19
C THR A 32 -2.07 -31.20 -11.54
N ASN A 33 -2.86 -30.85 -12.58
CA ASN A 33 -3.47 -31.70 -13.63
C ASN A 33 -4.99 -31.99 -13.60
N ASN A 34 -5.64 -31.43 -14.64
CA ASN A 34 -6.47 -32.09 -15.68
C ASN A 34 -7.86 -32.64 -15.29
N ILE A 35 -8.90 -32.20 -16.00
CA ILE A 35 -9.71 -33.03 -16.93
C ILE A 35 -10.73 -32.13 -17.66
N ASN A 36 -10.63 -32.15 -18.99
CA ASN A 36 -11.66 -31.73 -19.94
C ASN A 36 -12.93 -32.60 -19.77
N SER A 37 -14.09 -31.97 -19.62
CA SER A 37 -15.39 -32.57 -19.96
C SER A 37 -16.29 -31.51 -20.59
N ILE A 38 -16.28 -31.51 -21.92
CA ILE A 38 -17.26 -30.80 -22.75
C ILE A 38 -18.51 -31.68 -22.79
N THR A 39 -19.63 -31.17 -22.30
CA THR A 39 -20.96 -31.66 -22.66
C THR A 39 -21.82 -30.47 -23.09
N THR A 40 -22.07 -30.39 -24.40
CA THR A 40 -23.04 -29.50 -25.03
C THR A 40 -24.45 -29.91 -24.64
N THR A 41 -25.23 -29.00 -24.07
CA THR A 41 -26.71 -29.09 -24.06
C THR A 41 -27.33 -27.75 -24.43
N ASN A 42 -28.38 -27.84 -25.24
CA ASN A 42 -28.94 -26.80 -26.08
C ASN A 42 -29.66 -25.68 -25.29
N ILE A 43 -29.25 -24.47 -25.64
CA ILE A 43 -29.91 -23.16 -25.68
C ILE A 43 -31.45 -23.18 -25.51
N ASN A 44 -31.94 -22.41 -24.51
CA ASN A 44 -33.23 -21.73 -24.55
C ASN A 44 -32.98 -20.21 -24.41
N ILE A 45 -32.76 -19.52 -25.53
CA ILE A 45 -32.78 -18.05 -25.56
C ILE A 45 -34.24 -17.63 -25.58
N THR A 46 -34.78 -17.29 -24.41
CA THR A 46 -35.98 -16.45 -24.31
C THR A 46 -35.53 -15.01 -24.50
N ASN A 47 -36.13 -14.34 -25.49
CA ASN A 47 -35.93 -12.92 -25.77
C ASN A 47 -36.24 -12.08 -24.51
N ASN A 48 -35.21 -11.66 -23.77
CA ASN A 48 -35.26 -10.51 -22.85
C ASN A 48 -33.91 -10.00 -22.29
N ASP A 49 -32.75 -10.56 -22.66
CA ASP A 49 -31.47 -10.03 -22.16
C ASP A 49 -30.89 -8.96 -23.09
N ILE A 50 -31.44 -7.75 -23.00
CA ILE A 50 -30.69 -6.52 -23.27
C ILE A 50 -29.88 -6.21 -21.99
N THR A 51 -28.97 -7.10 -21.59
CA THR A 51 -27.89 -6.81 -20.63
C THR A 51 -26.74 -6.18 -21.40
N THR A 52 -26.99 -4.96 -21.88
CA THR A 52 -26.16 -4.30 -22.90
C THR A 52 -25.04 -3.50 -22.25
N ASN A 53 -23.79 -3.95 -22.44
CA ASN A 53 -22.52 -3.20 -22.40
C ASN A 53 -22.11 -2.48 -21.10
N ASN A 54 -23.03 -1.96 -20.29
CA ASN A 54 -22.71 -1.17 -19.10
C ASN A 54 -22.14 -2.01 -17.96
N ASP A 55 -22.60 -3.25 -17.77
CA ASP A 55 -22.09 -4.14 -16.71
C ASP A 55 -20.65 -4.60 -17.00
N LEU A 56 -20.36 -4.92 -18.26
CA LEU A 56 -19.00 -5.31 -18.70
C LEU A 56 -18.03 -4.11 -18.63
N LEU A 57 -18.49 -2.91 -18.99
CA LEU A 57 -17.70 -1.68 -18.85
C LEU A 57 -17.44 -1.34 -17.37
N GLN A 58 -18.42 -1.53 -16.48
CA GLN A 58 -18.21 -1.33 -15.04
C GLN A 58 -17.23 -2.34 -14.47
N GLU A 59 -17.32 -3.61 -14.87
CA GLU A 59 -16.37 -4.65 -14.46
C GLU A 59 -14.96 -4.36 -14.97
N GLU A 60 -14.80 -3.97 -16.24
CA GLU A 60 -13.52 -3.58 -16.84
C GLU A 60 -12.90 -2.37 -16.14
N VAL A 61 -13.70 -1.32 -15.87
CA VAL A 61 -13.25 -0.14 -15.12
C VAL A 61 -12.85 -0.52 -13.69
N LEU A 62 -13.62 -1.40 -13.04
CA LEU A 62 -13.35 -1.88 -11.68
C LEU A 62 -12.05 -2.67 -11.59
N VAL A 63 -11.82 -3.56 -12.56
CA VAL A 63 -10.58 -4.34 -12.68
C VAL A 63 -9.39 -3.41 -12.95
N ASN A 64 -9.56 -2.44 -13.84
CA ASN A 64 -8.50 -1.52 -14.22
C ASN A 64 -7.97 -0.70 -13.02
N TYR A 65 -8.84 -0.11 -12.19
CA TYR A 65 -8.34 0.68 -11.06
C TYR A 65 -7.69 -0.18 -9.98
N LYS A 66 -8.17 -1.42 -9.76
CA LYS A 66 -7.57 -2.34 -8.77
C LYS A 66 -6.15 -2.73 -9.17
N GLU A 67 -5.91 -3.00 -10.45
CA GLU A 67 -4.57 -3.23 -10.97
C GLU A 67 -3.69 -1.98 -10.83
N LYS A 68 -4.22 -0.78 -11.11
CA LYS A 68 -3.48 0.48 -10.87
C LYS A 68 -3.08 0.67 -9.40
N ILE A 69 -3.97 0.35 -8.46
CA ILE A 69 -3.67 0.41 -7.02
C ILE A 69 -2.53 -0.56 -6.69
N LYS A 70 -2.65 -1.81 -7.15
CA LYS A 70 -1.65 -2.85 -6.89
C LYS A 70 -0.28 -2.49 -7.47
N GLU A 71 -0.23 -2.00 -8.70
CA GLU A 71 1.02 -1.58 -9.36
C GLU A 71 1.68 -0.42 -8.61
N LEU A 72 0.92 0.65 -8.31
CA LEU A 72 1.48 1.79 -7.59
C LEU A 72 1.93 1.40 -6.17
N LEU A 73 1.17 0.55 -5.48
CA LEU A 73 1.55 0.08 -4.15
C LEU A 73 2.84 -0.74 -4.18
N ASP A 74 3.02 -1.62 -5.18
CA ASP A 74 4.25 -2.38 -5.37
C ASP A 74 5.44 -1.47 -5.66
N ILE A 75 5.27 -0.46 -6.52
CA ILE A 75 6.29 0.56 -6.78
C ILE A 75 6.71 1.23 -5.47
N ILE A 76 5.75 1.72 -4.69
CA ILE A 76 6.01 2.45 -3.44
C ILE A 76 6.73 1.56 -2.40
N ILE A 77 6.30 0.31 -2.23
CA ILE A 77 6.92 -0.65 -1.30
C ILE A 77 8.37 -0.97 -1.70
N ASN A 78 8.65 -1.01 -3.00
CA ASN A 78 9.97 -1.33 -3.53
C ASN A 78 10.88 -0.11 -3.74
N LEU A 79 10.45 1.10 -3.34
CA LEU A 79 11.31 2.29 -3.41
C LEU A 79 12.57 2.13 -2.56
N ARG A 80 13.70 2.52 -3.14
CA ARG A 80 15.01 2.55 -2.50
C ARG A 80 15.66 3.91 -2.71
N ASP A 81 16.39 4.40 -1.72
CA ASP A 81 17.24 5.58 -1.90
C ASP A 81 18.49 5.26 -2.73
N LYS A 82 19.30 6.28 -3.02
CA LYS A 82 20.53 6.15 -3.82
C LYS A 82 21.57 5.19 -3.20
N LYS A 83 21.44 4.87 -1.92
CA LYS A 83 22.32 3.95 -1.18
C LYS A 83 21.69 2.56 -1.01
N GLY A 84 20.50 2.32 -1.58
CA GLY A 84 19.78 1.06 -1.48
C GLY A 84 18.95 0.88 -0.22
N ARG A 85 18.80 1.93 0.62
CA ARG A 85 17.95 1.86 1.83
C ARG A 85 16.48 1.89 1.43
N GLU A 86 15.68 1.06 2.08
CA GLU A 86 14.23 1.05 1.90
C GLU A 86 13.58 2.34 2.39
N ILE A 87 12.81 2.98 1.50
CA ILE A 87 12.10 4.23 1.81
C ILE A 87 10.86 3.95 2.67
N ILE A 88 10.22 2.79 2.47
CA ILE A 88 8.87 2.54 2.99
C ILE A 88 8.82 2.13 4.47
N TYR A 89 9.96 1.81 5.08
CA TYR A 89 10.04 1.16 6.39
C TYR A 89 9.21 1.89 7.47
N LEU A 90 9.39 3.22 7.60
CA LEU A 90 8.70 4.03 8.61
C LEU A 90 7.25 4.40 8.25
N PHE A 91 6.78 3.99 7.07
CA PHE A 91 5.41 4.22 6.58
C PHE A 91 4.56 2.94 6.61
N MET A 92 5.18 1.80 6.92
CA MET A 92 4.52 0.50 6.88
C MET A 92 3.43 0.39 7.96
N MET A 93 3.77 0.77 9.20
CA MET A 93 2.89 0.69 10.36
C MET A 93 2.75 2.04 11.05
N LEU A 94 1.61 2.25 11.70
CA LEU A 94 1.42 3.42 12.56
C LEU A 94 2.31 3.35 13.80
N PRO A 95 2.79 4.50 14.33
CA PRO A 95 3.46 4.54 15.63
C PRO A 95 2.58 3.96 16.73
N SER A 96 3.18 3.34 17.75
CA SER A 96 2.44 2.86 18.93
C SER A 96 1.74 4.03 19.64
N SER A 97 0.42 3.91 19.86
CA SER A 97 -0.34 4.95 20.57
C SER A 97 -0.01 5.06 22.05
N VAL A 98 0.59 4.02 22.63
CA VAL A 98 1.06 4.02 24.01
C VAL A 98 2.40 4.76 24.11
N ASP A 99 3.32 4.51 23.18
CA ASP A 99 4.67 5.08 23.21
C ASP A 99 4.73 6.49 22.61
N TYR A 100 3.84 6.79 21.65
CA TYR A 100 3.75 8.06 20.94
C TYR A 100 2.35 8.69 21.05
N PRO A 101 1.87 9.01 22.26
CA PRO A 101 0.55 9.61 22.44
C PRO A 101 0.45 11.03 21.83
N ASP A 102 1.57 11.75 21.70
CA ASP A 102 1.64 13.07 21.06
C ASP A 102 1.34 13.01 19.54
N TYR A 103 1.75 11.92 18.88
CA TYR A 103 1.43 11.67 17.48
C TYR A 103 -0.08 11.73 17.24
N TYR A 104 -0.86 11.05 18.07
CA TYR A 104 -2.32 11.00 17.95
C TYR A 104 -3.04 12.26 18.44
N GLN A 105 -2.34 13.17 19.13
CA GLN A 105 -2.86 14.50 19.44
C GLN A 105 -2.73 15.44 18.25
N ILE A 106 -1.61 15.34 17.53
CA ILE A 106 -1.26 16.20 16.39
C ILE A 106 -1.96 15.70 15.12
N ILE A 107 -1.81 14.41 14.80
CA ILE A 107 -2.30 13.78 13.58
C ILE A 107 -3.75 13.32 13.76
N LYS A 108 -4.65 13.93 12.97
CA LYS A 108 -6.09 13.72 13.10
C LYS A 108 -6.60 12.45 12.45
N ASN A 109 -6.00 12.07 11.31
CA ASN A 109 -6.38 10.87 10.57
C ASN A 109 -5.13 10.00 10.35
N PRO A 110 -4.70 9.22 11.37
CA PRO A 110 -3.58 8.30 11.22
C PRO A 110 -3.85 7.26 10.12
N ILE A 111 -2.90 7.09 9.20
CA ILE A 111 -2.94 6.06 8.17
C ILE A 111 -1.52 5.52 7.91
N SER A 112 -1.42 4.25 7.54
CA SER A 112 -0.16 3.59 7.12
C SER A 112 -0.40 2.68 5.91
N ILE A 113 0.68 2.16 5.31
CA ILE A 113 0.58 1.21 4.20
C ILE A 113 -0.20 -0.05 4.58
N GLU A 114 -0.02 -0.58 5.80
CA GLU A 114 -0.81 -1.72 6.29
C GLU A 114 -2.30 -1.40 6.44
N CYS A 115 -2.68 -0.15 6.75
CA CYS A 115 -4.07 0.28 6.69
C CYS A 115 -4.59 0.26 5.25
N MET A 116 -3.83 0.80 4.31
CA MET A 116 -4.21 0.87 2.89
C MET A 116 -4.33 -0.50 2.24
N LYS A 117 -3.42 -1.44 2.55
CA LYS A 117 -3.48 -2.84 2.07
C LYS A 117 -4.77 -3.57 2.45
N LYS A 118 -5.38 -3.20 3.58
CA LYS A 118 -6.59 -3.81 4.12
C LYS A 118 -7.86 -3.09 3.69
N LYS A 119 -7.74 -1.88 3.13
CA LYS A 119 -8.88 -1.06 2.73
C LYS A 119 -9.35 -1.47 1.34
N GLU A 120 -10.66 -1.62 1.18
CA GLU A 120 -11.28 -1.75 -0.14
C GLU A 120 -11.58 -0.35 -0.70
N TYR A 121 -10.96 -0.03 -1.82
CA TYR A 121 -11.14 1.24 -2.51
C TYR A 121 -12.23 1.13 -3.59
N LYS A 122 -13.07 2.16 -3.67
CA LYS A 122 -14.15 2.22 -4.67
C LYS A 122 -13.67 2.71 -6.03
N ASN A 123 -12.55 3.42 -6.05
CA ASN A 123 -11.89 3.93 -7.23
C ASN A 123 -10.41 4.19 -6.92
N TYR A 124 -9.65 4.60 -7.94
CA TYR A 124 -8.22 4.87 -7.81
C TYR A 124 -7.95 6.15 -7.00
N GLU A 125 -8.82 7.13 -7.11
CA GLU A 125 -8.68 8.44 -6.49
C GLU A 125 -8.71 8.36 -4.96
N GLU A 126 -9.60 7.53 -4.38
CA GLU A 126 -9.65 7.28 -2.93
C GLU A 126 -8.33 6.68 -2.40
N PHE A 127 -7.62 5.89 -3.20
CA PHE A 127 -6.30 5.35 -2.84
C PHE A 127 -5.21 6.44 -2.89
N ILE A 128 -5.26 7.31 -3.89
CA ILE A 128 -4.35 8.44 -3.99
C ILE A 128 -4.54 9.42 -2.83
N GLU A 129 -5.78 9.68 -2.43
CA GLU A 129 -6.09 10.52 -1.27
C GLU A 129 -5.45 9.96 0.01
N ASP A 130 -5.51 8.65 0.22
CA ASP A 130 -4.89 7.98 1.37
C ASP A 130 -3.35 8.03 1.35
N ILE A 131 -2.73 7.87 0.17
CA ILE A 131 -1.26 8.04 0.04
C ILE A 131 -0.87 9.49 0.35
N MET A 132 -1.59 10.47 -0.18
CA MET A 132 -1.32 11.88 0.08
C MET A 132 -1.53 12.23 1.56
N LEU A 133 -2.56 11.67 2.19
CA LEU A 133 -2.78 11.81 3.63
C LEU A 133 -1.61 11.22 4.44
N MET A 134 -1.09 10.06 4.07
CA MET A 134 0.07 9.46 4.72
C MET A 134 1.31 10.37 4.61
N ILE A 135 1.56 10.93 3.42
CA ILE A 135 2.65 11.87 3.16
C ILE A 135 2.48 13.15 3.99
N ASP A 136 1.28 13.73 4.02
CA ASP A 136 0.99 14.95 4.76
C ASP A 136 1.09 14.75 6.26
N ASN A 137 0.64 13.61 6.78
CA ASN A 137 0.82 13.24 8.19
C ASN A 137 2.32 13.14 8.54
N ALA A 138 3.10 12.48 7.70
CA ALA A 138 4.54 12.36 7.89
C ALA A 138 5.22 13.74 7.90
N LYS A 139 4.85 14.62 6.99
CA LYS A 139 5.40 15.99 6.90
C LYS A 139 4.88 16.94 7.98
N THR A 140 3.73 16.65 8.58
CA THR A 140 3.16 17.42 9.70
C THR A 140 3.84 17.07 11.02
N TYR A 141 4.09 15.78 11.26
CA TYR A 141 4.71 15.34 12.52
C TYR A 141 6.23 15.48 12.51
N ASN A 142 6.88 15.31 11.34
CA ASN A 142 8.33 15.32 11.22
C ASN A 142 8.85 16.64 10.65
N ILE A 143 9.99 17.10 11.14
CA ILE A 143 10.59 18.38 10.71
C ILE A 143 11.17 18.24 9.30
N GLU A 144 11.10 19.32 8.53
CA GLU A 144 11.77 19.44 7.24
C GLU A 144 13.28 19.15 7.37
N GLY A 145 13.81 18.36 6.43
CA GLY A 145 15.20 17.87 6.47
C GLY A 145 15.41 16.58 7.28
N SER A 146 14.41 16.12 8.03
CA SER A 146 14.44 14.76 8.61
C SER A 146 14.35 13.70 7.51
N ILE A 147 14.81 12.48 7.82
CA ILE A 147 14.77 11.35 6.89
C ILE A 147 13.33 11.01 6.49
N VAL A 148 12.39 11.03 7.43
CA VAL A 148 10.97 10.74 7.18
C VAL A 148 10.36 11.79 6.26
N TYR A 149 10.66 13.08 6.47
CA TYR A 149 10.18 14.14 5.60
C TYR A 149 10.75 14.01 4.18
N SER A 150 12.05 13.68 4.06
CA SER A 150 12.69 13.44 2.76
C SER A 150 12.09 12.22 2.04
N ASP A 151 11.93 11.12 2.76
CA ASP A 151 11.35 9.88 2.23
C ASP A 151 9.89 10.10 1.78
N ALA A 152 9.11 10.92 2.51
CA ALA A 152 7.76 11.30 2.10
C ALA A 152 7.73 12.07 0.77
N ASN A 153 8.72 12.91 0.49
CA ASN A 153 8.84 13.58 -0.81
C ASN A 153 9.20 12.57 -1.93
N ILE A 154 10.07 11.60 -1.66
CA ILE A 154 10.40 10.55 -2.64
C ILE A 154 9.16 9.72 -3.00
N ILE A 155 8.34 9.35 -2.02
CA ILE A 155 7.07 8.66 -2.26
C ILE A 155 6.15 9.54 -3.10
N LYS A 156 6.04 10.84 -2.78
CA LYS A 156 5.22 11.79 -3.54
C LYS A 156 5.65 11.87 -5.01
N ASP A 157 6.95 11.96 -5.27
CA ASP A 157 7.50 12.03 -6.62
C ASP A 157 7.17 10.74 -7.41
N ALA A 158 7.32 9.57 -6.79
CA ALA A 158 6.96 8.29 -7.41
C ALA A 158 5.46 8.22 -7.79
N VAL A 159 4.58 8.77 -6.96
CA VAL A 159 3.13 8.84 -7.26
C VAL A 159 2.85 9.77 -8.44
N ILE A 160 3.53 10.92 -8.51
CA ILE A 160 3.39 11.87 -9.63
C ILE A 160 3.89 11.23 -10.91
N ASP A 161 5.08 10.64 -10.88
CA ASP A 161 5.70 9.98 -12.03
C ASP A 161 4.81 8.85 -12.57
N TYR A 162 4.25 8.01 -11.68
CA TYR A 162 3.32 6.96 -12.07
C TYR A 162 2.08 7.51 -12.80
N ASN A 163 1.49 8.59 -12.29
CA ASN A 163 0.28 9.18 -12.85
C ASN A 163 0.51 10.04 -14.09
N SER A 164 1.77 10.29 -14.46
CA SER A 164 2.15 11.05 -15.66
C SER A 164 2.29 10.20 -16.92
N LYS A 165 2.26 8.86 -16.78
CA LYS A 165 2.35 7.88 -17.89
C LYS A 165 1.00 7.68 -18.56
#